data_AF-A0A8B3ECT3-F1
#
_entry.id   AF-A0A8B3ECT3-F1
#
_cell.length_a   1.000
_cell.length_b   1.000
_cell.length_c   1.000
_cell.angle_alpha   90.00
_cell.angle_beta   90.00
_cell.angle_gamma   90.00
#
_symmetry.space_group_name_H-M   'P 1'
#
loop_
_entity.id
_entity.type
_entity.pdbx_description
1 polymer ?
#
loop_
_entity_poly.entity_id
_entity_poly.type
_entity_poly.pdbx_seq_one_letter_code
_entity_poly.pdbx_strand_id
1 'polypeptide(L)' 'FSKYDVIVTVFWNEFSDVVPQGNAKTLALQLLPVCEEVFAKYPLSDDFQFEPAFDNLYTEITGTILIWLDENGIQ' A
#
# COMPACT_ATOMS: atom_id res chain seq x y z
N PHE A 1 -9.39 10.09 4.01
CA PHE A 1 -8.45 9.11 3.39
C PHE A 1 -7.43 8.64 4.41
N SER A 2 -7.01 7.37 4.38
CA SER A 2 -6.00 6.81 5.31
C SER A 2 -4.91 6.05 4.55
N LYS A 3 -3.67 6.57 4.58
CA LYS A 3 -2.50 5.97 3.92
C LYS A 3 -2.24 4.54 4.43
N TYR A 4 -2.36 4.37 5.74
CA TYR A 4 -2.15 3.08 6.39
C TYR A 4 -3.20 2.05 5.94
N ASP A 5 -4.49 2.43 5.94
CA ASP A 5 -5.55 1.51 5.54
C ASP A 5 -5.41 1.11 4.07
N VAL A 6 -4.98 2.02 3.19
CA VAL A 6 -4.68 1.69 1.79
C VAL A 6 -3.62 0.60 1.68
N ILE A 7 -2.51 0.72 2.41
CA ILE A 7 -1.46 -0.31 2.39
C ILE A 7 -1.99 -1.65 2.92
N VAL A 8 -2.77 -1.64 4.00
CA VAL A 8 -3.40 -2.86 4.55
C VAL A 8 -4.36 -3.49 3.54
N THR A 9 -5.19 -2.69 2.87
CA THR A 9 -6.13 -3.15 1.84
C THR A 9 -5.37 -3.77 0.68
N VAL A 10 -4.30 -3.14 0.20
CA VAL A 10 -3.46 -3.71 -0.87
C VAL A 10 -2.87 -5.05 -0.45
N PHE A 11 -2.37 -5.19 0.79
CA PHE A 11 -1.90 -6.48 1.30
C PHE A 11 -2.99 -7.56 1.27
N TRP A 12 -4.19 -7.24 1.73
CA TRP A 12 -5.29 -8.19 1.80
C TRP A 12 -5.83 -8.59 0.42
N ASN A 13 -5.81 -7.67 -0.55
CA ASN A 13 -6.38 -7.90 -1.87
C ASN A 13 -5.38 -8.52 -2.84
N GLU A 14 -4.14 -8.00 -2.87
CA GLU A 14 -3.15 -8.32 -3.90
C GLU A 14 -2.10 -9.33 -3.44
N PHE A 15 -1.90 -9.47 -2.12
CA PHE A 15 -0.80 -10.25 -1.55
C PHE A 15 -1.26 -11.28 -0.50
N SER A 16 -2.54 -11.66 -0.49
CA SER A 16 -3.08 -12.57 0.54
C SER A 16 -2.50 -13.99 0.49
N ASP A 17 -1.99 -14.42 -0.67
CA ASP A 17 -1.31 -15.71 -0.84
C ASP A 17 0.10 -15.74 -0.24
N VAL A 18 0.74 -14.57 -0.10
CA VAL A 18 2.14 -14.42 0.35
C VAL A 18 2.20 -13.87 1.77
N VAL A 19 1.30 -12.95 2.10
CA VAL A 19 1.26 -12.24 3.38
C VAL A 19 -0.02 -12.61 4.13
N PRO A 20 0.07 -13.37 5.23
CA PRO A 20 -1.08 -13.65 6.07
C PRO A 20 -1.73 -12.35 6.58
N GLN A 21 -3.06 -12.30 6.59
CA GLN A 21 -3.81 -11.10 7.00
C GLN A 21 -3.42 -10.57 8.40
N GLY A 22 -3.02 -11.47 9.31
CA GLY A 22 -2.54 -11.10 10.65
C GLY A 22 -1.24 -10.30 10.64
N ASN A 23 -0.41 -10.45 9.61
CA ASN A 23 0.86 -9.75 9.45
C ASN A 23 0.72 -8.42 8.68
N ALA A 24 -0.34 -8.28 7.86
CA ALA A 24 -0.54 -7.11 6.99
C ALA A 24 -0.48 -5.78 7.76
N LYS A 25 -1.11 -5.70 8.94
CA LYS A 25 -1.10 -4.49 9.78
C LYS A 25 0.32 -4.11 10.24
N THR A 26 1.11 -5.09 10.64
CA THR A 26 2.49 -4.87 11.09
C THR A 26 3.39 -4.43 9.93
N LEU A 27 3.27 -5.09 8.78
CA LEU A 27 4.06 -4.73 7.59
C LEU A 27 3.64 -3.37 7.03
N ALA A 28 2.35 -3.02 7.07
CA ALA A 28 1.87 -1.72 6.65
C ALA A 28 2.51 -0.57 7.44
N LEU A 29 2.79 -0.75 8.74
CA LEU A 29 3.52 0.24 9.52
C LEU A 29 4.97 0.42 9.05
N GLN A 30 5.63 -0.64 8.59
CA GLN A 30 6.99 -0.58 8.06
C GLN A 30 7.05 0.07 6.67
N LEU A 31 6.00 -0.15 5.87
CA LEU A 31 5.88 0.38 4.51
C LEU A 31 5.38 1.82 4.45
N LEU A 32 4.73 2.35 5.48
CA LEU A 32 4.32 3.76 5.54
C LEU A 32 5.43 4.74 5.10
N PRO A 33 6.65 4.70 5.68
CA PRO A 33 7.74 5.58 5.23
C PRO A 33 8.24 5.28 3.81
N VAL A 34 8.17 4.02 3.35
CA VAL A 34 8.61 3.62 2.00
C VAL A 34 7.64 4.16 0.95
N CYS A 35 6.34 4.05 1.21
CA CYS A 35 5.27 4.50 0.33
C CYS A 35 5.05 6.03 0.38
N GLU A 36 5.70 6.76 1.29
CA GLU A 36 5.48 8.20 1.44
C GLU A 36 5.85 8.97 0.16
N GLU A 37 6.88 8.54 -0.57
CA GLU A 37 7.25 9.14 -1.86
C GLU A 37 6.11 9.01 -2.89
N VAL A 38 5.42 7.86 -2.92
CA VAL A 38 4.26 7.66 -3.79
C VAL A 38 3.12 8.55 -3.35
N PHE A 39 2.76 8.54 -2.06
CA PHE A 39 1.66 9.36 -1.53
C PHE A 39 1.87 10.86 -1.78
N ALA A 40 3.11 11.35 -1.72
CA ALA A 40 3.43 12.76 -1.96
C ALA A 40 3.14 13.25 -3.38
N LYS A 41 2.97 12.34 -4.36
CA LYS A 41 2.61 12.69 -5.76
C LYS A 41 1.14 13.03 -5.93
N TYR A 42 0.31 12.73 -4.94
CA TYR A 42 -1.15 12.83 -5.04
C TYR A 42 -1.73 13.92 -4.14
N PRO A 43 -2.78 14.64 -4.58
CA PRO A 43 -3.46 15.65 -3.78
C PRO A 43 -4.41 14.99 -2.77
N LEU A 44 -3.87 14.28 -1.78
CA LEU A 44 -4.66 13.51 -0.82
C LEU A 44 -5.61 14.40 -0.01
N SER A 45 -6.90 14.16 -0.18
CA SER A 45 -8.02 14.78 0.53
C SER A 45 -8.81 13.70 1.30
N ASP A 46 -9.80 14.09 2.13
CA ASP A 46 -10.61 13.11 2.83
C ASP A 46 -11.41 12.18 1.88
N ASP A 47 -11.86 12.74 0.76
CA ASP A 47 -12.66 12.07 -0.27
C ASP A 47 -11.82 11.43 -1.39
N PHE A 48 -10.48 11.55 -1.33
CA PHE A 48 -9.58 11.10 -2.39
C PHE A 48 -9.80 9.64 -2.83
N GLN A 49 -10.22 8.76 -1.91
CA GLN A 49 -10.52 7.35 -2.21
C GLN A 49 -11.64 7.16 -3.25
N PHE A 50 -12.48 8.17 -3.48
CA PHE A 50 -13.56 8.16 -4.47
C PHE A 50 -13.16 8.85 -5.78
N GLU A 51 -11.98 9.46 -5.83
CA GLU A 51 -11.47 10.12 -7.03
C GLU A 51 -10.84 9.09 -7.99
N PRO A 52 -10.95 9.26 -9.32
CA PRO A 52 -10.30 8.35 -10.28
C PRO A 52 -8.79 8.23 -10.12
N ALA A 53 -8.13 9.25 -9.53
CA ALA A 53 -6.70 9.22 -9.25
C ALA A 53 -6.32 8.17 -8.19
N PHE A 54 -7.28 7.67 -7.41
CA PHE A 54 -7.06 6.62 -6.42
C PHE A 54 -6.59 5.31 -7.06
N ASP A 55 -7.11 4.93 -8.23
CA ASP A 55 -6.72 3.69 -8.92
C ASP A 55 -5.23 3.71 -9.31
N ASN A 56 -4.73 4.88 -9.72
CA ASN A 56 -3.30 5.07 -10.01
C ASN A 56 -2.46 4.97 -8.74
N LEU A 57 -2.90 5.61 -7.65
CA LEU A 57 -2.22 5.50 -6.36
C LEU A 57 -2.18 4.04 -5.89
N TYR A 58 -3.30 3.33 -5.95
CA TYR A 58 -3.40 1.93 -5.56
C TYR A 58 -2.41 1.08 -6.36
N THR A 59 -2.33 1.27 -7.68
CA THR A 59 -1.39 0.56 -8.56
C THR A 59 0.08 0.84 -8.19
N GLU A 60 0.45 2.10 -7.93
CA GLU A 60 1.81 2.44 -7.51
C GLU A 60 2.16 1.86 -6.13
N ILE A 61 1.22 1.86 -5.19
CA ILE A 61 1.41 1.23 -3.86
C ILE A 61 1.62 -0.27 -4.01
N THR A 62 0.81 -0.96 -4.83
CA THR A 62 1.00 -2.39 -5.12
C THR A 62 2.38 -2.67 -5.68
N GLY A 63 2.84 -1.89 -6.66
CA GLY A 63 4.20 -2.04 -7.21
C GLY A 63 5.30 -1.80 -6.18
N THR A 64 5.13 -0.79 -5.32
CA THR A 64 6.09 -0.47 -4.25
C THR A 64 6.18 -1.61 -3.23
N ILE A 65 5.04 -2.18 -2.83
CA ILE A 65 4.99 -3.30 -1.90
C ILE A 65 5.63 -4.54 -2.52
N LEU A 66 5.36 -4.84 -3.80
CA LEU A 66 5.97 -5.97 -4.49
C LEU A 66 7.50 -5.89 -4.47
N ILE A 67 8.07 -4.72 -4.79
CA ILE A 67 9.52 -4.48 -4.75
C ILE A 67 10.05 -4.67 -3.32
N TRP A 68 9.38 -4.07 -2.33
CA TRP A 68 9.81 -4.17 -0.95
C TRP A 68 9.79 -5.61 -0.42
N LEU A 69 8.77 -6.40 -0.78
CA LEU A 69 8.68 -7.81 -0.42
C LEU A 69 9.85 -8.61 -1.02
N ASP A 70 10.19 -8.38 -2.29
CA ASP A 70 11.32 -9.03 -2.96
C ASP A 70 12.66 -8.68 -2.30
N GLU A 71 12.89 -7.40 -2.01
CA GLU A 71 14.09 -6.92 -1.32
C GLU A 71 14.24 -7.50 0.10
N ASN A 72 13.13 -7.85 0.75
CA ASN A 72 13.10 -8.46 2.09
C ASN A 72 13.00 -10.00 2.06
N GLY A 73 13.01 -10.62 0.86
CA GLY A 73 12.97 -12.08 0.69
C GLY A 73 11.64 -12.71 1.09
N ILE A 74 10.53 -11.99 0.94
CA ILE A 74 9.17 -12.45 1.22
C ILE A 74 8.49 -12.76 -0.13
N GLN A 75 8.31 -14.05 -0.46
CA GLN A 75 7.70 -14.55 -1.70
C GLN A 75 6.73 -15.69 -1.45
#